data_AF-A0A846HPP9-F1
#
_entry.id   AF-A0A846HPP9-F1
#
_cell.length_a   1.000
_cell.length_b   1.000
_cell.length_c   1.000
_cell.angle_alpha   90.00
_cell.angle_beta   90.00
_cell.angle_gamma   90.00
#
_symmetry.space_group_name_H-M   'P 1'
#
loop_
_entity.id
_entity.type
_entity.pdbx_description
1 polymer ?
#
loop_
_entity_poly.entity_id
_entity_poly.type
_entity_poly.pdbx_seq_one_letter_code
_entity_poly.pdbx_strand_id
1 'polypeptide(L)'
;MTPARVIELFVWRWSLEETRRHLGVETQHQWSDLAIARTTPVFMALFSLVCLMVHRWREHWPTLARTSAWYLKPEATFSDCLALVRRRIWGETYFDNSASEQDPVQLSRQRLERLLDQLAAMA
;
A
#
# COMPACT_ATOMS: atom_id res chain seq x y z
N MET A 1 -20.48 22.10 -18.22
CA MET A 1 -19.38 21.22 -17.79
C MET A 1 -18.34 21.24 -18.90
N THR A 2 -17.11 21.67 -18.65
CA THR A 2 -16.06 21.72 -19.69
C THR A 2 -15.47 20.32 -19.91
N PRO A 3 -14.94 20.00 -21.10
CA PRO A 3 -14.31 18.70 -21.36
C PRO A 3 -13.19 18.37 -20.38
N ALA A 4 -12.37 19.37 -19.99
CA ALA A 4 -11.32 19.20 -18.99
C ALA A 4 -11.86 18.72 -17.63
N ARG A 5 -13.02 19.26 -17.20
CA ARG A 5 -13.64 18.88 -15.93
C ARG A 5 -14.14 17.43 -15.92
N VAL A 6 -14.56 16.91 -17.06
CA VAL A 6 -14.96 15.50 -17.19
C VAL A 6 -13.76 14.58 -16.99
N ILE A 7 -12.61 14.94 -17.59
CA ILE A 7 -11.37 14.18 -17.47
C ILE A 7 -10.88 14.18 -16.02
N GLU A 8 -10.88 15.34 -15.35
CA GLU A 8 -10.51 15.43 -13.94
C GLU A 8 -11.36 14.51 -13.06
N LEU A 9 -12.69 14.58 -13.19
CA LEU A 9 -13.59 13.75 -12.40
C LEU A 9 -13.42 12.25 -12.70
N PHE A 10 -13.12 11.90 -13.94
CA PHE A 10 -12.83 10.52 -14.33
C PHE A 10 -11.54 10.02 -13.67
N VAL A 11 -10.51 10.86 -13.56
CA VAL A 11 -9.24 10.52 -12.90
C VAL A 11 -9.45 10.22 -11.41
N TRP A 12 -10.35 10.94 -10.73
CA TRP A 12 -10.64 10.73 -9.30
C TRP A 12 -11.20 9.34 -8.99
N ARG A 13 -11.82 8.67 -9.97
CA ARG A 13 -12.26 7.27 -9.85
C ARG A 13 -11.09 6.32 -9.56
N TRP A 14 -9.88 6.64 -9.98
CA TRP A 14 -8.71 5.76 -9.87
C TRP A 14 -8.46 5.27 -8.44
N SER A 15 -8.69 6.10 -7.42
CA SER A 15 -8.55 5.69 -6.01
C SER A 15 -9.51 4.56 -5.62
N LEU A 16 -10.71 4.52 -6.19
CA LEU A 16 -11.66 3.43 -5.99
C LEU A 16 -11.16 2.13 -6.66
N GLU A 17 -10.61 2.24 -7.86
CA GLU A 17 -10.05 1.11 -8.61
C GLU A 17 -8.84 0.50 -7.87
N GLU A 18 -7.99 1.35 -7.28
CA GLU A 18 -6.87 0.87 -6.46
C GLU A 18 -7.36 0.14 -5.20
N THR A 19 -8.45 0.61 -4.57
CA THR A 19 -9.07 -0.08 -3.43
C THR A 19 -9.57 -1.46 -3.87
N ARG A 20 -10.25 -1.55 -5.02
CA ARG A 20 -10.74 -2.83 -5.58
C ARG A 20 -9.61 -3.81 -5.83
N ARG A 21 -8.53 -3.34 -6.45
CA ARG A 21 -7.36 -4.16 -6.81
C ARG A 21 -6.55 -4.61 -5.60
N HIS A 22 -6.24 -3.70 -4.67
CA HIS A 22 -5.27 -3.95 -3.60
C HIS A 22 -5.89 -4.40 -2.29
N LEU A 23 -7.17 -4.08 -2.03
CA LEU A 23 -7.88 -4.52 -0.82
C LEU A 23 -8.90 -5.64 -1.09
N GLY A 24 -9.04 -6.09 -2.34
CA GLY A 24 -9.89 -7.23 -2.69
C GLY A 24 -11.39 -6.96 -2.53
N VAL A 25 -11.83 -5.72 -2.77
CA VAL A 25 -13.25 -5.35 -2.66
C VAL A 25 -14.13 -6.21 -3.59
N GLU A 26 -13.61 -6.57 -4.77
CA GLU A 26 -14.33 -7.38 -5.77
C GLU A 26 -14.13 -8.89 -5.62
N THR A 27 -13.05 -9.31 -4.94
CA THR A 27 -12.65 -10.73 -4.83
C THR A 27 -13.11 -11.39 -3.52
N GLN A 28 -14.15 -10.84 -2.89
CA GLN A 28 -14.70 -11.42 -1.67
C GLN A 28 -15.28 -12.81 -1.94
N HIS A 29 -14.89 -13.79 -1.11
CA HIS A 29 -15.39 -15.17 -1.23
C HIS A 29 -16.88 -15.32 -0.86
N GLN A 30 -17.47 -14.31 -0.23
CA GLN A 30 -18.88 -14.31 0.20
C GLN A 30 -19.66 -13.28 -0.62
N TRP A 31 -20.47 -13.75 -1.56
CA TRP A 31 -21.25 -12.91 -2.49
C TRP A 31 -22.63 -12.51 -1.94
N SER A 32 -22.88 -12.64 -0.62
CA SER A 32 -24.15 -12.20 -0.06
C SER A 32 -24.15 -10.68 0.11
N ASP A 33 -25.30 -10.05 -0.13
CA ASP A 33 -25.48 -8.61 0.05
C ASP A 33 -25.06 -8.14 1.45
N LEU A 34 -25.29 -8.98 2.46
CA LEU A 34 -24.92 -8.71 3.84
C LEU A 34 -23.41 -8.77 4.08
N ALA A 35 -22.69 -9.66 3.40
CA ALA A 35 -21.23 -9.71 3.46
C ALA A 35 -20.62 -8.45 2.85
N ILE A 36 -21.09 -8.05 1.66
CA ILE A 36 -20.68 -6.83 0.96
C ILE A 36 -20.94 -5.60 1.83
N ALA A 37 -22.15 -5.48 2.40
CA ALA A 37 -22.53 -4.35 3.25
C ALA A 37 -21.64 -4.21 4.50
N ARG A 38 -21.06 -5.30 5.01
CA ARG A 38 -20.17 -5.30 6.18
C ARG A 38 -18.71 -5.00 5.83
N THR A 39 -18.22 -5.51 4.71
CA THR A 39 -16.79 -5.48 4.36
C THR A 39 -16.39 -4.23 3.58
N THR A 40 -17.24 -3.73 2.68
CA THR A 40 -16.97 -2.51 1.90
C THR A 40 -16.62 -1.30 2.79
N PRO A 41 -17.39 -0.96 3.85
CA PRO A 41 -17.02 0.17 4.71
C PRO A 41 -15.69 -0.05 5.45
N VAL A 42 -15.37 -1.30 5.81
CA VAL A 42 -14.09 -1.64 6.47
C VAL A 42 -12.92 -1.43 5.50
N PHE A 43 -13.06 -1.82 4.23
CA PHE A 43 -12.03 -1.55 3.22
C PHE A 43 -11.84 -0.05 2.95
N MET A 44 -12.92 0.74 2.95
CA MET A 44 -12.82 2.20 2.82
C MET A 44 -12.15 2.85 4.04
N ALA A 45 -12.43 2.33 5.24
CA ALA A 45 -11.74 2.75 6.46
C ALA A 45 -10.25 2.39 6.42
N LEU A 46 -9.89 1.18 5.96
CA LEU A 46 -8.51 0.73 5.81
C LEU A 46 -7.75 1.58 4.78
N PHE A 47 -8.38 1.87 3.63
CA PHE A 47 -7.82 2.79 2.63
C PHE A 47 -7.49 4.15 3.25
N SER A 48 -8.45 4.72 3.99
CA SER A 48 -8.29 6.01 4.65
C SER A 48 -7.17 5.98 5.69
N LEU A 49 -7.11 4.90 6.49
CA LEU A 49 -6.08 4.72 7.52
C LEU A 49 -4.67 4.65 6.91
N VAL A 50 -4.49 3.86 5.85
CA VAL A 50 -3.20 3.75 5.14
C VAL A 50 -2.75 5.12 4.62
N CYS A 51 -3.65 5.87 3.97
CA CYS A 51 -3.35 7.22 3.50
C CYS A 51 -2.95 8.17 4.64
N LEU A 52 -3.65 8.12 5.78
CA LEU A 52 -3.33 8.93 6.95
C LEU A 52 -2.00 8.54 7.60
N MET A 53 -1.69 7.26 7.71
CA MET A 53 -0.42 6.77 8.25
C MET A 53 0.76 7.30 7.42
N VAL A 54 0.66 7.18 6.09
CA VAL A 54 1.70 7.67 5.19
C VAL A 54 1.80 9.18 5.21
N HIS A 55 0.66 9.90 5.31
CA HIS A 55 0.66 11.35 5.47
C HIS A 55 1.44 11.78 6.72
N ARG A 56 1.28 11.08 7.85
CA ARG A 56 2.04 11.34 9.08
C ARG A 56 3.52 10.99 8.97
N TRP A 57 3.88 10.02 8.13
CA TRP A 57 5.27 9.60 7.93
C TRP A 57 6.01 10.35 6.81
N ARG A 58 5.32 11.25 6.10
CA ARG A 58 5.85 12.01 4.94
C ARG A 58 7.24 12.61 5.18
N GLU A 59 7.50 13.13 6.38
CA GLU A 59 8.78 13.77 6.72
C GLU A 59 9.97 12.79 6.68
N HIS A 60 9.72 11.49 6.85
CA HIS A 60 10.77 10.46 6.88
C HIS A 60 11.02 9.82 5.50
N TRP A 61 10.16 10.08 4.50
CA TRP A 61 10.19 9.41 3.20
C TRP A 61 9.98 10.40 2.04
N PRO A 62 11.03 11.15 1.65
CA PRO A 62 10.93 12.17 0.59
C PRO A 62 10.63 11.57 -0.79
N THR A 63 10.93 10.28 -1.02
CA THR A 63 10.72 9.59 -2.29
C THR A 63 9.72 8.44 -2.13
N LEU A 64 8.44 8.80 -1.94
CA LEU A 64 7.35 7.82 -1.83
C LEU A 64 6.89 7.30 -3.19
N ALA A 65 6.94 8.13 -4.23
CA ALA A 65 6.49 7.75 -5.57
C ALA A 65 7.48 6.76 -6.19
N ARG A 66 7.04 5.51 -6.42
CA ARG A 66 7.83 4.52 -7.16
C ARG A 66 7.64 4.77 -8.66
N THR A 67 8.74 4.67 -9.39
CA THR A 67 8.71 4.76 -10.85
C THR A 67 8.00 3.53 -11.42
N SER A 68 6.99 3.75 -12.25
CA SER A 68 6.39 2.65 -13.01
C SER A 68 7.28 2.33 -14.21
N ALA A 69 7.24 1.09 -14.71
CA ALA A 69 8.02 0.71 -15.89
C ALA A 69 7.66 1.51 -17.16
N TRP A 70 6.47 2.12 -17.19
CA TRP A 70 5.89 2.75 -18.38
C TRP A 70 5.92 4.28 -18.35
N TYR A 71 5.97 4.89 -17.16
CA TYR A 71 6.00 6.35 -17.01
C TYR A 71 6.54 6.78 -15.65
N LEU A 72 7.13 7.98 -15.65
CA LEU A 72 7.49 8.71 -14.45
C LEU A 72 6.22 9.24 -13.78
N LYS A 73 6.05 8.86 -12.53
CA LYS A 73 4.87 9.20 -11.76
C LYS A 73 5.25 10.30 -10.75
N PRO A 74 4.75 11.52 -10.91
CA PRO A 74 5.15 12.66 -10.08
C PRO A 74 4.60 12.57 -8.65
N GLU A 75 3.51 11.82 -8.46
CA GLU A 75 2.79 11.70 -7.18
C GLU A 75 2.68 10.23 -6.75
N ALA A 76 2.73 9.97 -5.45
CA ALA A 76 2.50 8.62 -4.94
C ALA A 76 1.01 8.23 -5.09
N THR A 77 0.72 6.97 -5.41
CA THR A 77 -0.67 6.45 -5.33
C THR A 77 -0.87 5.55 -4.13
N PHE A 78 -2.07 4.99 -3.99
CA PHE A 78 -2.41 4.10 -2.90
C PHE A 78 -1.50 2.87 -2.84
N SER A 79 -1.12 2.29 -3.98
CA SER A 79 -0.21 1.14 -4.02
C SER A 79 1.18 1.47 -3.42
N ASP A 80 1.70 2.67 -3.67
CA ASP A 80 2.94 3.15 -3.04
C ASP A 80 2.76 3.30 -1.53
N CYS A 81 1.62 3.87 -1.11
CA CYS A 81 1.30 4.05 0.31
C CYS A 81 1.17 2.71 1.04
N LEU A 82 0.47 1.75 0.43
CA LEU A 82 0.27 0.41 0.97
C LEU A 82 1.59 -0.35 1.09
N ALA A 83 2.46 -0.24 0.07
CA ALA A 83 3.79 -0.83 0.12
C ALA A 83 4.64 -0.26 1.27
N LEU A 84 4.59 1.06 1.51
CA LEU A 84 5.29 1.67 2.64
C LEU A 84 4.77 1.16 3.98
N VAL A 85 3.44 1.09 4.15
CA VAL A 85 2.82 0.59 5.40
C VAL A 85 3.20 -0.86 5.66
N ARG A 86 3.14 -1.73 4.65
CA ARG A 86 3.57 -3.14 4.79
C ARG A 86 5.04 -3.27 5.14
N ARG A 87 5.91 -2.53 4.43
CA ARG A 87 7.35 -2.52 4.71
C ARG A 87 7.61 -2.17 6.17
N ARG A 88 6.91 -1.16 6.70
CA ARG A 88 7.08 -0.73 8.09
C ARG A 88 6.60 -1.78 9.09
N ILE A 89 5.40 -2.32 8.89
CA ILE A 89 4.85 -3.37 9.75
C ILE A 89 5.77 -4.59 9.77
N TRP A 90 6.24 -5.04 8.60
CA TRP A 90 7.16 -6.19 8.52
C TRP A 90 8.54 -5.88 9.09
N GLY A 91 9.02 -4.64 8.88
CA GLY A 91 10.20 -4.07 9.51
C GLY A 91 10.19 -4.25 11.03
N GLU A 92 9.13 -3.78 11.67
CA GLU A 92 8.96 -3.84 13.13
C GLU A 92 8.67 -5.28 13.60
N THR A 93 7.87 -6.06 12.86
CA THR A 93 7.45 -7.41 13.29
C THR A 93 8.56 -8.46 13.21
N TYR A 94 9.41 -8.40 12.17
CA TYR A 94 10.38 -9.46 11.89
C TYR A 94 11.83 -9.05 12.15
N PHE A 95 12.12 -7.77 12.38
CA PHE A 95 13.51 -7.27 12.51
C PHE A 95 13.78 -6.51 13.81
N ASP A 96 12.84 -6.48 14.75
CA ASP A 96 13.15 -6.05 16.12
C ASP A 96 14.14 -7.04 16.75
N ASN A 97 15.28 -6.50 17.19
CA ASN A 97 16.51 -7.17 17.65
C ASN A 97 16.39 -8.03 18.93
N SER A 98 15.24 -8.67 19.18
CA SER A 98 14.98 -9.46 20.38
C SER A 98 15.01 -10.98 20.12
N ALA A 99 16.01 -11.47 19.38
CA ALA A 99 16.34 -12.89 19.38
C ALA A 99 17.76 -13.06 19.92
N SER A 100 17.87 -13.20 21.24
CA SER A 100 19.13 -13.46 21.96
C SER A 100 19.69 -14.85 21.65
N GLU A 101 18.97 -15.73 20.97
CA GLU A 101 19.42 -17.09 20.65
C GLU A 101 18.73 -17.55 19.36
N GLN A 102 19.32 -17.30 18.19
CA GLN A 102 19.14 -18.18 17.03
C GLN A 102 20.13 -17.84 15.91
N ASP A 103 20.57 -18.92 15.26
CA ASP A 103 21.57 -19.08 14.20
C ASP A 103 21.85 -17.82 13.34
N PRO A 104 23.11 -17.40 13.14
CA PRO A 104 23.43 -16.20 12.38
C PRO A 104 23.03 -16.39 10.91
N VAL A 105 21.87 -15.85 10.55
CA VAL A 105 21.43 -15.77 9.16
C VAL A 105 22.42 -14.92 8.38
N GLN A 106 23.13 -15.53 7.42
CA GLN A 106 24.18 -14.92 6.57
C GLN A 106 23.66 -13.85 5.58
N LEU A 107 22.45 -13.31 5.78
CA LEU A 107 21.88 -12.30 4.90
C LEU A 107 22.35 -10.91 5.34
N SER A 108 23.08 -10.22 4.46
CA SER A 108 23.44 -8.83 4.71
C SER A 108 22.19 -7.97 4.85
N ARG A 109 22.22 -7.03 5.80
CA ARG A 109 21.13 -6.07 6.06
C ARG A 109 20.64 -5.38 4.78
N GLN A 110 21.54 -5.06 3.86
CA GLN A 110 21.20 -4.45 2.57
C GLN A 110 20.38 -5.37 1.65
N ARG A 111 20.68 -6.69 1.63
CA ARG A 111 19.88 -7.66 0.85
C ARG A 111 18.51 -7.82 1.46
N LEU A 112 18.44 -7.84 2.79
CA LEU A 112 17.20 -7.94 3.52
C LEU A 112 16.28 -6.73 3.30
N GLU A 113 16.82 -5.52 3.40
CA GLU A 113 16.09 -4.27 3.13
C GLU A 113 15.54 -4.24 1.69
N ARG A 114 16.33 -4.70 0.71
CA ARG A 114 15.86 -4.83 -0.69
C ARG A 114 14.74 -5.86 -0.83
N LEU A 115 14.86 -7.01 -0.18
CA LEU A 115 13.81 -8.04 -0.23
C LEU A 115 12.51 -7.52 0.38
N LEU A 116 12.58 -6.81 1.51
CA LEU A 116 11.42 -6.17 2.12
C LEU A 116 10.78 -5.14 1.19
N ASP A 117 11.58 -4.30 0.54
CA ASP A 117 11.08 -3.31 -0.41
C ASP A 117 10.40 -3.92 -1.64
N GLN A 118 10.90 -5.06 -2.12
CA GLN A 118 10.32 -5.78 -3.26
C GLN A 118 9.05 -6.52 -2.84
N LEU A 119 9.09 -7.27 -1.73
CA LEU A 119 7.93 -8.02 -1.24
C LEU A 119 6.78 -7.09 -0.85
N ALA A 120 7.07 -5.96 -0.21
CA ALA A 120 6.04 -5.02 0.19
C ALA A 120 5.35 -4.36 -1.02
N ALA A 121 6.07 -4.25 -2.14
CA ALA A 121 5.54 -3.75 -3.42
C ALA A 121 4.60 -4.74 -4.12
N MET A 122 4.92 -6.03 -4.01
CA MET A 122 4.29 -7.09 -4.79
C MET A 122 3.06 -7.71 -4.13
N ALA A 123 2.97 -7.64 -2.80
CA ALA A 123 1.82 -8.13 -2.04
C ALA A 123 0.54 -7.34 -2.33
#